data_AF-A0A377ZMA4-F1
#
_entry.id   AF-A0A377ZMA4-F1
#
_cell.length_a   1.000
_cell.length_b   1.000
_cell.length_c   1.000
_cell.angle_alpha   90.00
_cell.angle_beta   90.00
_cell.angle_gamma   90.00
#
_symmetry.space_group_name_H-M   'P 1'
#
loop_
_entity.id
_entity.type
_entity.pdbx_description
1 polymer ?
#
loop_
_entity_poly.entity_id
_entity_poly.type
_entity_poly.pdbx_seq_one_letter_code
_entity_poly.pdbx_strand_id
1 'polypeptide(L)'
;MMEGVLRHCTDMEINHQYVDSHGQSEVAFAFSDVLGFDLLPRLKAIARQKLYVCEKEDTSLYPHLTPILTRGIDWELIAQQYDEIIKYTAALKTGTAEPEAILRRFTRNNIQHPTYKALAELGKAIKTIFLCRYLHDESLRCEINAGLNVVENWNSANNFIFYGEHGEFTSNRPADQELSMLSLHLLQISLVYINTLLIQNVLTEPAWQQRMTEEYWRGLTPLIYHHVNPYGRIELNMDQRLALAA
;
A
#
# COMPACT_ATOMS: atom_id res chain seq x y z
N MET A 1 2.48 -3.09 6.33
CA MET A 1 2.41 -1.96 5.38
C MET A 1 3.79 -1.38 5.10
N MET A 2 4.46 -0.76 6.07
CA MET A 2 5.85 -0.29 5.94
C MET A 2 6.82 -1.42 5.54
N GLU A 3 6.65 -2.61 6.10
CA GLU A 3 7.47 -3.76 5.75
C GLU A 3 7.38 -4.14 4.27
N GLY A 4 6.20 -4.02 3.65
CA GLY A 4 6.04 -4.29 2.22
C GLY A 4 6.74 -3.28 1.32
N VAL A 5 6.96 -2.05 1.78
CA VAL A 5 7.75 -1.02 1.06
C VAL A 5 9.24 -1.18 1.28
N LEU A 6 9.65 -1.76 2.40
CA LEU A 6 11.06 -1.96 2.71
C LEU A 6 11.58 -3.32 2.22
N ARG A 7 10.67 -4.30 2.06
CA ARG A 7 10.98 -5.70 1.73
C ARG A 7 10.11 -6.19 0.57
N HIS A 8 10.11 -5.47 -0.55
CA HIS A 8 9.41 -5.89 -1.77
C HIS A 8 10.22 -6.85 -2.65
N CYS A 9 11.50 -7.10 -2.34
CA CYS A 9 12.37 -8.02 -3.09
C CYS A 9 12.41 -7.72 -4.61
N THR A 10 12.32 -6.45 -4.99
CA THR A 10 12.48 -6.00 -6.38
C THR A 10 13.54 -4.90 -6.46
N ASP A 11 14.16 -4.74 -7.62
CA ASP A 11 15.09 -3.63 -7.89
C ASP A 11 14.35 -2.30 -8.19
N MET A 12 13.01 -2.30 -8.15
CA MET A 12 12.20 -1.13 -8.47
C MET A 12 12.06 -0.21 -7.27
N GLU A 13 12.16 1.10 -7.50
CA GLU A 13 11.89 2.11 -6.47
C GLU A 13 10.36 2.30 -6.31
N ILE A 14 9.89 2.25 -5.06
CA ILE A 14 8.48 2.50 -4.76
C ILE A 14 8.29 4.00 -4.56
N ASN A 15 7.63 4.63 -5.53
CA ASN A 15 7.31 6.06 -5.47
C ASN A 15 6.01 6.34 -4.69
N HIS A 16 5.03 5.45 -4.79
CA HIS A 16 3.69 5.65 -4.21
C HIS A 16 3.21 4.38 -3.51
N GLN A 17 2.64 4.54 -2.31
CA GLN A 17 1.96 3.46 -1.59
C GLN A 17 0.50 3.82 -1.31
N TYR A 18 -0.41 3.05 -1.91
CA TYR A 18 -1.86 3.21 -1.73
C TYR A 18 -2.35 2.41 -0.54
N VAL A 19 -3.16 3.03 0.33
CA VAL A 19 -3.80 2.32 1.45
C VAL A 19 -5.19 2.82 1.80
N ASP A 20 -5.94 2.00 2.52
CA ASP A 20 -7.20 2.43 3.12
C ASP A 20 -7.01 3.27 4.38
N SER A 21 -8.11 3.80 4.88
CA SER A 21 -8.16 4.69 6.05
C SER A 21 -7.50 4.12 7.32
N HIS A 22 -7.45 2.80 7.48
CA HIS A 22 -6.81 2.12 8.60
C HIS A 22 -5.30 1.91 8.43
N GLY A 23 -4.77 2.07 7.21
CA GLY A 23 -3.34 1.96 6.93
C GLY A 23 -2.55 3.23 7.22
N GLN A 24 -3.20 4.39 7.39
CA GLN A 24 -2.49 5.64 7.67
C GLN A 24 -2.35 5.93 9.17
N SER A 25 -1.23 6.56 9.51
CA SER A 25 -0.98 7.21 10.79
C SER A 25 -0.05 8.40 10.55
N GLU A 26 -0.01 9.36 11.46
CA GLU A 26 0.94 10.48 11.37
C GLU A 26 2.39 9.95 11.25
N VAL A 27 2.74 8.93 12.04
CA VAL A 27 4.08 8.33 12.00
C VAL A 27 4.37 7.67 10.65
N ALA A 28 3.38 7.04 10.01
CA ALA A 28 3.56 6.47 8.67
C ALA A 28 3.82 7.56 7.62
N PHE A 29 3.13 8.71 7.69
CA PHE A 29 3.41 9.86 6.83
C PHE A 29 4.81 10.44 7.05
N ALA A 30 5.28 10.48 8.30
CA ALA A 30 6.65 10.92 8.58
C ALA A 30 7.68 9.98 7.97
N PHE A 31 7.49 8.67 8.15
CA PHE A 31 8.42 7.70 7.56
C PHE A 31 8.39 7.68 6.04
N SER A 32 7.22 7.89 5.42
CA SER A 32 7.13 7.92 3.96
C SER A 32 7.96 9.04 3.36
N ASP A 33 7.86 10.24 3.93
CA ASP A 33 8.65 11.41 3.53
C ASP A 33 10.16 11.16 3.69
N VAL A 34 10.59 10.65 4.85
CA VAL A 34 12.02 10.41 5.11
C VAL A 34 12.58 9.25 4.26
N LEU A 35 11.75 8.26 3.92
CA LEU A 35 12.14 7.15 3.05
C LEU A 35 12.07 7.48 1.56
N GLY A 36 11.45 8.60 1.19
CA GLY A 36 11.38 9.09 -0.19
C GLY A 36 10.23 8.50 -1.01
N PHE A 37 9.10 8.17 -0.38
CA PHE A 37 7.89 7.72 -1.09
C PHE A 37 6.64 8.44 -0.58
N ASP A 38 5.65 8.55 -1.47
CA ASP A 38 4.37 9.20 -1.17
C ASP A 38 3.39 8.18 -0.58
N LEU A 39 2.90 8.48 0.63
CA LEU A 39 1.83 7.73 1.25
C LEU A 39 0.47 8.28 0.81
N LEU A 40 -0.32 7.47 0.09
CA LEU A 40 -1.56 7.91 -0.53
C LEU A 40 -2.79 7.15 0.00
N PRO A 41 -3.33 7.56 1.17
CA PRO A 41 -4.49 6.89 1.75
C PRO A 41 -5.83 7.33 1.13
N ARG A 42 -6.76 6.38 0.91
CA ARG A 42 -8.19 6.65 0.70
C ARG A 42 -8.88 6.90 2.04
N LEU A 43 -9.25 8.15 2.27
CA LEU A 43 -9.84 8.60 3.52
C LEU A 43 -11.38 8.60 3.46
N LYS A 44 -12.01 7.59 4.09
CA LYS A 44 -13.47 7.48 4.19
C LYS A 44 -14.09 8.65 4.98
N ALA A 45 -13.41 9.10 6.03
CA ALA A 45 -13.87 10.18 6.90
C ALA A 45 -13.14 11.50 6.62
N ILE A 46 -13.02 11.89 5.34
CA ILE A 46 -12.32 13.11 4.93
C ILE A 46 -12.86 14.37 5.63
N ALA A 47 -14.18 14.45 5.82
CA ALA A 47 -14.84 15.58 6.49
C ALA A 47 -14.46 15.75 7.97
N ARG A 48 -13.85 14.73 8.60
CA ARG A 48 -13.38 14.79 9.99
C ARG A 48 -11.90 15.17 10.10
N GLN A 49 -11.17 15.23 8.98
CA GLN A 49 -9.76 15.58 9.00
C GLN A 49 -9.59 17.06 9.34
N LYS A 50 -8.49 17.36 10.02
CA LYS A 50 -8.07 18.72 10.37
C LYS A 50 -6.74 19.02 9.70
N LEU A 51 -6.53 20.28 9.33
CA LEU A 51 -5.31 20.77 8.72
C LEU A 51 -4.48 21.49 9.80
N TYR A 52 -3.22 21.12 9.92
CA TYR A 52 -2.28 21.80 10.82
C TYR A 52 -1.68 23.01 10.10
N VAL A 53 -1.62 24.14 10.78
CA VAL A 53 -0.93 25.34 10.26
C VAL A 53 0.57 25.23 10.53
N CYS A 54 1.39 25.97 9.78
CA CYS A 54 2.83 26.02 10.03
C CYS A 54 3.10 26.69 11.39
N GLU A 55 2.65 27.93 11.54
CA GLU A 55 2.68 28.67 12.78
C GLU A 55 1.27 28.99 13.27
N LYS A 56 1.09 29.18 14.59
CA LYS A 56 -0.23 29.46 15.17
C LYS A 56 -0.86 30.72 14.57
N GLU A 57 -0.03 31.71 14.29
CA GLU A 57 -0.37 33.02 13.73
C GLU A 57 -0.94 32.90 12.31
N ASP A 58 -0.55 31.86 11.55
CA ASP A 58 -0.98 31.64 10.16
C ASP A 58 -2.48 31.33 10.06
N THR A 59 -3.13 30.95 11.17
CA THR A 59 -4.60 30.77 11.19
C THR A 59 -5.33 32.00 10.66
N SER A 60 -4.78 33.19 10.91
CA SER A 60 -5.34 34.46 10.45
C SER A 60 -5.28 34.65 8.93
N LEU A 61 -4.35 33.98 8.24
CA LEU A 61 -4.18 34.04 6.79
C LEU A 61 -5.30 33.28 6.04
N TYR A 62 -6.00 32.37 6.71
CA TYR A 62 -6.94 31.44 6.11
C TYR A 62 -8.33 31.50 6.75
N PRO A 63 -9.02 32.66 6.72
CA PRO A 63 -10.26 32.88 7.47
C PRO A 63 -11.38 31.91 7.07
N HIS A 64 -11.47 31.53 5.80
CA HIS A 64 -12.48 30.60 5.29
C HIS A 64 -12.23 29.14 5.69
N LEU A 65 -11.01 28.79 6.10
CA LEU A 65 -10.63 27.43 6.50
C LEU A 65 -10.65 27.24 8.02
N THR A 66 -10.87 28.31 8.80
CA THR A 66 -10.91 28.28 10.28
C THR A 66 -11.61 27.05 10.90
N PRO A 67 -12.77 26.56 10.39
CA PRO A 67 -13.44 25.39 10.96
C PRO A 67 -12.64 24.07 10.87
N ILE A 68 -11.72 23.97 9.91
CA ILE A 68 -10.91 22.77 9.66
C ILE A 68 -9.44 22.94 10.05
N LEU A 69 -8.99 24.15 10.38
CA LEU A 69 -7.65 24.40 10.89
C LEU A 69 -7.50 23.96 12.34
N THR A 70 -6.27 23.62 12.72
CA THR A 70 -5.89 23.33 14.10
C THR A 70 -4.60 24.07 14.47
N ARG A 71 -3.98 23.74 15.60
CA ARG A 71 -2.74 24.37 16.08
C ARG A 71 -1.57 24.26 15.09
N GLY A 72 -0.55 25.08 15.33
CA GLY A 72 0.75 25.01 14.66
C GLY A 72 1.49 23.70 14.91
N ILE A 73 2.38 23.37 13.97
CA ILE A 73 3.31 22.23 14.05
C ILE A 73 4.45 22.60 15.01
N ASP A 74 4.85 21.66 15.88
CA ASP A 74 5.99 21.87 16.77
C ASP A 74 7.31 21.56 16.04
N TRP A 75 7.82 22.56 15.32
CA TRP A 75 9.05 22.44 14.54
C TRP A 75 10.29 22.25 15.43
N GLU A 76 10.29 22.81 16.63
CA GLU A 76 11.41 22.69 17.57
C GLU A 76 11.58 21.24 18.02
N LEU A 77 10.47 20.55 18.34
CA LEU A 77 10.51 19.13 18.70
C LEU A 77 11.04 18.26 17.55
N ILE A 78 10.68 18.57 16.31
CA ILE A 78 11.20 17.87 15.12
C ILE A 78 12.71 18.09 15.02
N ALA A 79 13.17 19.34 15.14
CA ALA A 79 14.60 19.66 15.08
C ALA A 79 15.40 18.98 16.19
N GLN A 80 14.90 18.98 17.43
CA GLN A 80 15.56 18.35 18.59
C GLN A 80 15.70 16.83 18.46
N GLN A 81 14.84 16.17 17.66
CA GLN A 81 14.82 14.71 17.49
C GLN A 81 15.23 14.26 16.09
N TYR A 82 15.72 15.17 15.25
CA TYR A 82 16.08 14.90 13.86
C TYR A 82 17.02 13.70 13.71
N ASP A 83 18.13 13.69 14.46
CA ASP A 83 19.12 12.61 14.38
C ASP A 83 18.54 11.25 14.74
N GLU A 84 17.65 11.19 15.74
CA GLU A 84 17.00 9.94 16.13
C GLU A 84 15.96 9.52 15.07
N ILE A 85 15.21 10.45 14.47
CA ILE A 85 14.32 10.15 13.33
C ILE A 85 15.11 9.50 12.19
N ILE A 86 16.21 10.13 11.76
CA ILE A 86 17.05 9.62 10.67
C ILE A 86 17.64 8.27 11.03
N LYS A 87 18.12 8.09 12.26
CA LYS A 87 18.68 6.82 12.74
C LYS A 87 17.67 5.67 12.73
N TYR A 88 16.44 5.89 13.21
CA TYR A 88 15.41 4.86 13.16
C TYR A 88 15.00 4.56 11.72
N THR A 89 14.87 5.58 10.87
CA THR A 89 14.54 5.38 9.45
C THR A 89 15.65 4.62 8.71
N ALA A 90 16.92 4.92 8.99
CA ALA A 90 18.06 4.19 8.45
C ALA A 90 18.08 2.73 8.95
N ALA A 91 17.74 2.49 10.22
CA ALA A 91 17.64 1.15 10.77
C ALA A 91 16.55 0.32 10.08
N LEU A 92 15.41 0.95 9.79
CA LEU A 92 14.33 0.37 9.00
C LEU A 92 14.78 0.04 7.58
N LYS A 93 15.41 1.01 6.89
CA LYS A 93 15.89 0.84 5.51
C LYS A 93 16.96 -0.24 5.36
N THR A 94 17.84 -0.37 6.35
CA THR A 94 18.91 -1.38 6.38
C THR A 94 18.47 -2.73 6.94
N GLY A 95 17.23 -2.85 7.43
CA GLY A 95 16.72 -4.07 8.05
C GLY A 95 17.40 -4.44 9.36
N THR A 96 18.11 -3.51 10.02
CA THR A 96 18.77 -3.75 11.32
C THR A 96 17.78 -3.73 12.49
N ALA A 97 16.56 -3.23 12.27
CA ALA A 97 15.45 -3.29 13.22
C ALA A 97 14.11 -3.48 12.50
N GLU A 98 13.23 -4.28 13.10
CA GLU A 98 11.86 -4.47 12.60
C GLU A 98 10.97 -3.25 12.92
N PRO A 99 10.08 -2.83 11.99
CA PRO A 99 9.12 -1.76 12.24
C PRO A 99 8.30 -1.95 13.50
N GLU A 100 7.83 -3.18 13.75
CA GLU A 100 7.08 -3.48 14.98
C GLU A 100 7.93 -3.31 16.23
N ALA A 101 9.21 -3.65 16.20
CA ALA A 101 10.09 -3.53 17.35
C ALA A 101 10.34 -2.05 17.71
N ILE A 102 10.50 -1.20 16.69
CA ILE A 102 10.63 0.24 16.87
C ILE A 102 9.33 0.84 17.45
N LEU A 103 8.17 0.49 16.88
CA LEU A 103 6.87 0.98 17.35
C LEU A 103 6.53 0.50 18.78
N ARG A 104 6.85 -0.76 19.11
CA ARG A 104 6.72 -1.30 20.48
C ARG A 104 7.62 -0.56 21.47
N ARG A 105 8.82 -0.16 21.04
CA ARG A 105 9.73 0.64 21.88
C ARG A 105 9.17 2.02 22.19
N PHE A 106 8.48 2.64 21.23
CA PHE A 106 7.87 3.95 21.41
C PHE A 106 6.64 3.96 22.33
N THR A 107 5.97 2.82 22.47
CA THR A 107 4.76 2.66 23.29
C THR A 107 5.00 2.02 24.65
N ARG A 108 6.24 1.58 24.93
CA ARG A 108 6.62 0.95 26.20
C ARG A 108 6.55 1.97 27.35
N ASN A 109 5.80 1.63 28.41
CA ASN A 109 5.65 2.38 29.68
C ASN A 109 4.74 3.63 29.68
N ASN A 110 3.83 3.79 28.71
CA ASN A 110 2.78 4.84 28.71
C ASN A 110 3.30 6.31 28.67
N ILE A 111 4.63 6.50 28.68
CA ILE A 111 5.30 7.77 28.42
C ILE A 111 5.65 7.77 26.94
N GLN A 112 4.96 8.59 26.13
CA GLN A 112 5.27 8.72 24.71
C GLN A 112 6.74 9.14 24.53
N HIS A 113 7.53 8.29 23.89
CA HIS A 113 8.93 8.54 23.58
C HIS A 113 9.10 9.88 22.82
N PRO A 114 10.09 10.73 23.15
CA PRO A 114 10.29 12.02 22.49
C PRO A 114 10.34 11.93 20.96
N THR A 115 11.08 10.94 20.44
CA THR A 115 11.16 10.69 18.99
C THR A 115 9.82 10.30 18.37
N TYR A 116 8.95 9.58 19.09
CA TYR A 116 7.60 9.27 18.59
C TYR A 116 6.75 10.53 18.46
N LYS A 117 6.86 11.44 19.43
CA LYS A 117 6.17 12.74 19.36
C LYS A 117 6.68 13.57 18.19
N ALA A 118 7.99 13.61 17.98
CA ALA A 118 8.59 14.30 16.84
C ALA A 118 8.15 13.70 15.49
N LEU A 119 8.15 12.36 15.35
CA LEU A 119 7.60 11.68 14.18
C LEU A 119 6.12 12.01 13.98
N ALA A 120 5.33 12.08 15.05
CA ALA A 120 3.92 12.46 14.96
C ALA A 120 3.73 13.92 14.51
N GLU A 121 4.59 14.85 14.94
CA GLU A 121 4.56 16.25 14.48
C GLU A 121 4.96 16.38 13.01
N LEU A 122 6.06 15.75 12.60
CA LEU A 122 6.47 15.70 11.19
C LEU A 122 5.35 15.08 10.33
N GLY A 123 4.78 13.99 10.82
CA GLY A 123 3.65 13.30 10.20
C GLY A 123 2.43 14.17 9.97
N LYS A 124 2.11 15.07 10.91
CA LYS A 124 1.01 16.04 10.77
C LYS A 124 1.28 17.06 9.67
N ALA A 125 2.53 17.49 9.51
CA ALA A 125 2.93 18.39 8.44
C ALA A 125 2.72 17.73 7.07
N ILE A 126 3.31 16.54 6.87
CA ILE A 126 3.22 15.79 5.62
C ILE A 126 1.77 15.39 5.32
N LYS A 127 1.03 14.92 6.32
CA LYS A 127 -0.40 14.62 6.19
C LYS A 127 -1.21 15.85 5.79
N THR A 128 -0.89 17.03 6.31
CA THR A 128 -1.59 18.27 5.93
C THR A 128 -1.30 18.63 4.47
N ILE A 129 -0.05 18.51 4.01
CA ILE A 129 0.33 18.69 2.59
C ILE A 129 -0.46 17.71 1.71
N PHE A 130 -0.49 16.42 2.09
CA PHE A 130 -1.27 15.40 1.40
C PHE A 130 -2.76 15.77 1.36
N LEU A 131 -3.37 16.18 2.48
CA LEU A 131 -4.78 16.54 2.52
C LEU A 131 -5.12 17.72 1.60
N CYS A 132 -4.25 18.72 1.55
CA CYS A 132 -4.40 19.85 0.63
C CYS A 132 -4.35 19.39 -0.84
N ARG A 133 -3.37 18.55 -1.21
CA ARG A 133 -3.30 17.93 -2.55
C ARG A 133 -4.55 17.10 -2.84
N TYR A 134 -4.94 16.23 -1.92
CA TYR A 134 -6.07 15.31 -2.03
C TYR A 134 -7.41 16.04 -2.20
N LEU A 135 -7.60 17.19 -1.55
CA LEU A 135 -8.82 18.00 -1.69
C LEU A 135 -8.82 18.84 -2.97
N HIS A 136 -7.65 19.33 -3.39
CA HIS A 136 -7.53 20.19 -4.56
C HIS A 136 -7.60 19.40 -5.89
N ASP A 137 -6.91 18.26 -5.97
CA ASP A 137 -6.68 17.56 -7.22
C ASP A 137 -7.58 16.33 -7.38
N GLU A 138 -8.43 16.34 -8.41
CA GLU A 138 -9.28 15.21 -8.76
C GLU A 138 -8.49 14.04 -9.35
N SER A 139 -7.45 14.32 -10.14
CA SER A 139 -6.66 13.28 -10.79
C SER A 139 -5.96 12.40 -9.76
N LEU A 140 -5.42 13.00 -8.68
CA LEU A 140 -4.86 12.28 -7.54
C LEU A 140 -5.90 11.38 -6.86
N ARG A 141 -7.14 11.84 -6.69
CA ARG A 141 -8.21 11.00 -6.10
C ARG A 141 -8.57 9.82 -7.00
N CYS A 142 -8.61 10.05 -8.32
CA CYS A 142 -8.83 8.99 -9.30
C CYS A 142 -7.70 7.96 -9.27
N GLU A 143 -6.45 8.41 -9.21
CA GLU A 143 -5.27 7.55 -9.09
C GLU A 143 -5.32 6.69 -7.81
N ILE A 144 -5.60 7.30 -6.65
CA ILE A 144 -5.71 6.59 -5.37
C ILE A 144 -6.79 5.51 -5.42
N ASN A 145 -7.95 5.83 -5.99
CA ASN A 145 -9.02 4.85 -6.13
C ASN A 145 -8.62 3.71 -7.09
N ALA A 146 -7.98 4.04 -8.22
CA ALA A 146 -7.51 3.04 -9.16
C ALA A 146 -6.44 2.11 -8.54
N GLY A 147 -5.50 2.67 -7.77
CA GLY A 147 -4.46 1.91 -7.06
C GLY A 147 -5.04 0.94 -6.04
N LEU A 148 -6.08 1.35 -5.30
CA LEU A 148 -6.75 0.45 -4.34
C LEU A 148 -7.60 -0.62 -5.02
N ASN A 149 -8.18 -0.35 -6.18
CA ASN A 149 -8.92 -1.37 -6.95
C ASN A 149 -8.03 -2.57 -7.33
N VAL A 150 -6.71 -2.38 -7.45
CA VAL A 150 -5.77 -3.50 -7.69
C VAL A 150 -5.78 -4.49 -6.53
N VAL A 151 -5.80 -3.99 -5.29
CA VAL A 151 -5.87 -4.82 -4.08
C VAL A 151 -7.25 -5.48 -3.97
N GLU A 152 -8.33 -4.78 -4.33
CA GLU A 152 -9.69 -5.33 -4.35
C GLU A 152 -9.83 -6.47 -5.40
N ASN A 153 -9.22 -6.31 -6.58
CA ASN A 153 -9.15 -7.36 -7.61
C ASN A 153 -8.33 -8.56 -7.13
N TRP A 154 -7.20 -8.31 -6.46
CA TRP A 154 -6.37 -9.37 -5.88
C TRP A 154 -7.14 -10.18 -4.82
N ASN A 155 -7.85 -9.50 -3.91
CA ASN A 155 -8.72 -10.15 -2.93
C ASN A 155 -9.86 -10.94 -3.59
N SER A 156 -10.44 -10.40 -4.68
CA SER A 156 -11.51 -11.09 -5.40
C SER A 156 -11.01 -12.37 -6.09
N ALA A 157 -9.79 -12.34 -6.66
CA ALA A 157 -9.15 -13.53 -7.22
C ALA A 157 -8.86 -14.58 -6.14
N ASN A 158 -8.44 -14.15 -4.94
CA ASN A 158 -8.22 -15.07 -3.82
C ASN A 158 -9.51 -15.76 -3.38
N ASN A 159 -10.61 -15.02 -3.25
CA ASN A 159 -11.91 -15.61 -2.92
C ASN A 159 -12.39 -16.59 -4.00
N PHE A 160 -12.05 -16.32 -5.26
CA PHE A 160 -12.36 -17.22 -6.37
C PHE A 160 -11.56 -18.53 -6.32
N ILE A 161 -10.25 -18.46 -6.01
CA ILE A 161 -9.39 -19.65 -5.88
C ILE A 161 -9.77 -20.43 -4.60
N PHE A 162 -10.00 -19.72 -3.51
CA PHE A 162 -10.33 -20.29 -2.20
C PHE A 162 -11.84 -20.41 -2.00
N TYR A 163 -12.52 -21.07 -2.94
CA TYR A 163 -13.99 -21.15 -2.96
C TYR A 163 -14.58 -22.19 -1.98
N GLY A 164 -13.77 -23.11 -1.48
CA GLY A 164 -14.21 -24.16 -0.53
C GLY A 164 -14.54 -23.58 0.85
N GLU A 165 -15.52 -24.16 1.55
CA GLU A 165 -15.90 -23.75 2.92
C GLU A 165 -16.15 -22.24 3.07
N HIS A 166 -16.80 -21.62 2.08
CA HIS A 166 -17.07 -20.17 2.01
C HIS A 166 -15.82 -19.27 2.03
N GLY A 167 -14.65 -19.83 1.73
CA GLY A 167 -13.39 -19.10 1.76
C GLY A 167 -12.87 -18.81 3.17
N GLU A 168 -13.37 -19.54 4.18
CA GLU A 168 -12.91 -19.40 5.56
C GLU A 168 -11.89 -20.49 5.94
N PHE A 169 -10.95 -20.11 6.81
CA PHE A 169 -10.07 -21.10 7.44
C PHE A 169 -10.85 -21.87 8.50
N THR A 170 -11.21 -23.12 8.18
CA THR A 170 -12.01 -23.97 9.07
C THR A 170 -11.21 -24.62 10.20
N SER A 171 -9.87 -24.69 10.08
CA SER A 171 -9.01 -25.27 11.12
C SER A 171 -8.57 -24.22 12.15
N ASN A 172 -8.63 -24.57 13.43
CA ASN A 172 -8.08 -23.78 14.54
C ASN A 172 -6.58 -24.05 14.78
N ARG A 173 -5.95 -24.92 13.98
CA ARG A 173 -4.53 -25.24 14.13
C ARG A 173 -3.70 -24.26 13.29
N PRO A 174 -2.76 -23.51 13.90
CA PRO A 174 -1.97 -22.51 13.17
C PRO A 174 -1.22 -23.10 11.96
N ALA A 175 -0.70 -24.33 12.08
CA ALA A 175 0.01 -25.01 10.99
C ALA A 175 -0.89 -25.28 9.77
N ASP A 176 -2.16 -25.64 9.97
CA ASP A 176 -3.09 -25.90 8.87
C ASP A 176 -3.52 -24.58 8.19
N GLN A 177 -3.67 -23.52 8.98
CA GLN A 177 -3.96 -22.16 8.48
C GLN A 177 -2.80 -21.63 7.65
N GLU A 178 -1.57 -21.79 8.15
CA GLU A 178 -0.34 -21.41 7.44
C GLU A 178 -0.21 -22.17 6.12
N LEU A 179 -0.38 -23.50 6.12
CA LEU A 179 -0.33 -24.30 4.90
C LEU A 179 -1.37 -23.85 3.87
N SER A 180 -2.59 -23.56 4.32
CA SER A 180 -3.67 -23.08 3.46
C SER A 180 -3.36 -21.71 2.86
N MET A 181 -2.83 -20.77 3.67
CA MET A 181 -2.39 -19.45 3.19
C MET A 181 -1.27 -19.55 2.17
N LEU A 182 -0.23 -20.34 2.44
CA LEU A 182 0.91 -20.52 1.53
C LEU A 182 0.48 -21.18 0.23
N SER A 183 -0.42 -22.17 0.29
CA SER A 183 -0.97 -22.84 -0.90
C SER A 183 -1.80 -21.88 -1.75
N LEU A 184 -2.66 -21.08 -1.12
CA LEU A 184 -3.45 -20.04 -1.80
C LEU A 184 -2.52 -19.02 -2.48
N HIS A 185 -1.49 -18.56 -1.77
CA HIS A 185 -0.53 -17.61 -2.32
C HIS A 185 0.21 -18.18 -3.54
N LEU A 186 0.63 -19.45 -3.49
CA LEU A 186 1.27 -20.12 -4.63
C LEU A 186 0.36 -20.20 -5.84
N LEU A 187 -0.91 -20.59 -5.66
CA LEU A 187 -1.90 -20.67 -6.74
C LEU A 187 -2.18 -19.28 -7.34
N GLN A 188 -2.30 -18.27 -6.48
CA GLN A 188 -2.53 -16.89 -6.91
C GLN A 188 -1.36 -16.34 -7.72
N ILE A 189 -0.12 -16.53 -7.28
CA ILE A 189 1.07 -16.14 -8.06
C ILE A 189 1.12 -16.91 -9.39
N SER A 190 0.81 -18.20 -9.37
CA SER A 190 0.81 -19.04 -10.59
C SER A 190 -0.21 -18.55 -11.62
N LEU A 191 -1.42 -18.19 -11.18
CA LEU A 191 -2.45 -17.60 -12.03
C LEU A 191 -1.98 -16.27 -12.65
N VAL A 192 -1.41 -15.37 -11.84
CA VAL A 192 -0.87 -14.09 -12.31
C VAL A 192 0.26 -14.30 -13.33
N TYR A 193 1.14 -15.25 -13.08
CA TYR A 193 2.23 -15.59 -13.98
C TYR A 193 1.72 -16.09 -15.34
N ILE A 194 0.80 -17.07 -15.34
CA ILE A 194 0.21 -17.58 -16.57
C ILE A 194 -0.52 -16.48 -17.33
N ASN A 195 -1.31 -15.66 -16.64
CA ASN A 195 -2.02 -14.54 -17.28
C ASN A 195 -1.05 -13.54 -17.91
N THR A 196 0.08 -13.26 -17.25
CA THR A 196 1.13 -12.40 -17.79
C THR A 196 1.66 -12.97 -19.11
N LEU A 197 1.97 -14.27 -19.15
CA LEU A 197 2.43 -14.94 -20.38
C LEU A 197 1.37 -14.92 -21.48
N LEU A 198 0.10 -15.18 -21.15
CA LEU A 198 -1.01 -15.15 -22.10
C LEU A 198 -1.20 -13.75 -22.69
N ILE A 199 -1.17 -12.72 -21.85
CA ILE A 199 -1.26 -11.32 -22.26
C ILE A 199 -0.08 -10.94 -23.15
N GLN A 200 1.14 -11.30 -22.76
CA GLN A 200 2.35 -11.05 -23.56
C GLN A 200 2.23 -11.69 -24.94
N ASN A 201 1.81 -12.96 -25.00
CA ASN A 201 1.60 -13.68 -26.25
C ASN A 201 0.58 -12.96 -27.15
N VAL A 202 -0.59 -12.56 -26.62
CA VAL A 202 -1.58 -11.80 -27.39
C VAL A 202 -1.02 -10.47 -27.89
N LEU A 203 -0.22 -9.78 -27.07
CA LEU A 203 0.39 -8.50 -27.43
C LEU A 203 1.56 -8.63 -28.42
N THR A 204 2.05 -9.83 -28.71
CA THR A 204 2.99 -10.05 -29.84
C THR A 204 2.30 -9.88 -31.19
N GLU A 205 0.97 -10.01 -31.26
CA GLU A 205 0.22 -9.83 -32.49
C GLU A 205 0.05 -8.33 -32.80
N PRO A 206 0.52 -7.84 -33.97
CA PRO A 206 0.46 -6.40 -34.29
C PRO A 206 -0.95 -5.81 -34.25
N ALA A 207 -1.97 -6.61 -34.57
CA ALA A 207 -3.36 -6.17 -34.55
C ALA A 207 -3.85 -5.78 -33.15
N TRP A 208 -3.35 -6.46 -32.10
CA TRP A 208 -3.68 -6.13 -30.72
C TRP A 208 -2.80 -5.00 -30.20
N GLN A 209 -1.50 -5.06 -30.47
CA GLN A 209 -0.56 -4.02 -30.05
C GLN A 209 -0.96 -2.63 -30.57
N GLN A 210 -1.39 -2.53 -31.83
CA GLN A 210 -1.82 -1.27 -32.45
C GLN A 210 -3.13 -0.71 -31.87
N ARG A 211 -3.94 -1.54 -31.21
CA ARG A 211 -5.18 -1.10 -30.55
C ARG A 211 -4.94 -0.54 -29.14
N MET A 212 -3.77 -0.79 -28.55
CA MET A 212 -3.46 -0.38 -27.18
C MET A 212 -3.17 1.12 -27.10
N THR A 213 -4.19 1.88 -26.72
CA THR A 213 -4.05 3.29 -26.33
C THR A 213 -3.34 3.40 -24.97
N GLU A 214 -2.89 4.61 -24.61
CA GLU A 214 -2.32 4.87 -23.28
C GLU A 214 -3.27 4.45 -22.15
N GLU A 215 -4.57 4.65 -22.32
CA GLU A 215 -5.58 4.22 -21.34
C GLU A 215 -5.65 2.71 -21.19
N TYR A 216 -5.54 1.96 -22.28
CA TYR A 216 -5.54 0.50 -22.22
C TYR A 216 -4.25 -0.05 -21.61
N TRP A 217 -3.10 0.58 -21.88
CA TRP A 217 -1.86 0.21 -21.22
C TRP A 217 -1.94 0.43 -19.70
N ARG A 218 -2.53 1.55 -19.26
CA ARG A 218 -2.75 1.81 -17.82
C ARG A 218 -3.72 0.83 -17.17
N GLY A 219 -4.75 0.38 -17.91
CA GLY A 219 -5.76 -0.55 -17.41
C GLY A 219 -5.37 -2.03 -17.50
N LEU A 220 -4.26 -2.36 -18.16
CA LEU A 220 -3.84 -3.74 -18.37
C LEU A 220 -3.44 -4.38 -17.04
N THR A 221 -4.07 -5.50 -16.68
CA THR A 221 -3.79 -6.22 -15.44
C THR A 221 -3.79 -7.73 -15.65
N PRO A 222 -2.81 -8.47 -15.08
CA PRO A 222 -2.81 -9.92 -15.09
C PRO A 222 -3.73 -10.51 -14.01
N LEU A 223 -4.45 -9.70 -13.23
CA LEU A 223 -5.33 -10.15 -12.14
C LEU A 223 -6.72 -10.62 -12.63
N ILE A 224 -6.87 -10.91 -13.92
CA ILE A 224 -8.12 -11.42 -14.49
C ILE A 224 -8.29 -12.93 -14.22
N TYR A 225 -9.45 -13.36 -13.75
CA TYR A 225 -9.69 -14.79 -13.43
C TYR A 225 -10.97 -15.36 -14.06
N HIS A 226 -11.74 -14.55 -14.79
CA HIS A 226 -13.01 -14.97 -15.40
C HIS A 226 -12.86 -16.07 -16.47
N HIS A 227 -11.67 -16.22 -17.04
CA HIS A 227 -11.36 -17.26 -18.04
C HIS A 227 -10.86 -18.56 -17.40
N VAL A 228 -10.63 -18.58 -16.08
CA VAL A 228 -10.18 -19.76 -15.35
C VAL A 228 -11.41 -20.54 -14.89
N ASN A 229 -11.38 -21.87 -15.02
CA ASN A 229 -12.42 -22.73 -14.45
C ASN A 229 -11.85 -23.46 -13.22
N PRO A 230 -12.31 -23.16 -12.00
CA PRO A 230 -11.83 -23.80 -10.78
C PRO A 230 -12.52 -25.15 -10.54
N TYR A 231 -13.56 -25.47 -11.33
CA TYR A 231 -14.38 -26.65 -11.16
C TYR A 231 -14.10 -27.71 -12.21
N GLY A 232 -14.31 -28.96 -11.82
CA GLY A 232 -14.24 -30.11 -12.70
C GLY A 232 -13.01 -30.97 -12.49
N ARG A 233 -12.84 -31.95 -13.37
CA ARG A 233 -11.72 -32.89 -13.32
C ARG A 233 -10.71 -32.49 -14.38
N ILE A 234 -9.51 -32.15 -13.95
CA ILE A 234 -8.38 -31.86 -14.83
C ILE A 234 -7.51 -33.11 -14.85
N GLU A 235 -7.46 -33.80 -15.99
CA GLU A 235 -6.52 -34.90 -16.22
C GLU A 235 -5.22 -34.32 -16.77
N LEU A 236 -4.16 -34.36 -15.97
CA LEU A 236 -2.85 -33.87 -16.35
C LEU A 236 -2.00 -35.04 -16.84
N ASN A 237 -1.50 -34.94 -18.07
CA ASN A 237 -0.44 -35.81 -18.54
C ASN A 237 0.91 -35.28 -18.04
N MET A 238 1.46 -35.93 -17.01
CA MET A 238 2.73 -35.51 -16.38
C MET A 238 3.96 -35.71 -17.27
N ASP A 239 3.83 -36.48 -18.37
CA ASP A 239 4.91 -36.70 -19.34
C ASP A 239 4.93 -35.64 -20.46
N GLN A 240 3.90 -34.79 -20.54
CA GLN A 240 3.78 -33.75 -21.55
C GLN A 240 4.05 -32.37 -20.93
N ARG A 241 5.04 -31.65 -21.48
CA ARG A 241 5.27 -30.24 -21.11
C ARG A 241 4.43 -29.31 -21.98
N LEU A 242 3.92 -28.25 -21.37
CA LEU A 242 3.30 -27.14 -22.09
C LEU A 242 4.37 -26.45 -22.96
N ALA A 243 4.07 -26.23 -24.24
CA ALA A 243 4.89 -25.41 -25.12
C ALA A 243 4.64 -23.93 -24.80
N LEU A 244 5.15 -23.46 -23.67
CA LEU A 244 5.17 -22.04 -23.35
C LEU A 244 6.31 -21.42 -24.16
N ALA A 245 6.00 -20.52 -25.10
CA ALA A 245 7.01 -19.75 -25.82
C ALA A 245 7.82 -18.94 -24.80
N ALA A 246 9.15 -19.06 -24.88
CA ALA A 246 10.10 -18.32 -24.07
C ALA A 246 10.27 -16.89 -24.58
#